data_AF-A0A158AMQ5-F1
#
_entry.id   AF-A0A158AMQ5-F1
#
_cell.length_a   1.000
_cell.length_b   1.000
_cell.length_c   1.000
_cell.angle_alpha   90.00
_cell.angle_beta   90.00
_cell.angle_gamma   90.00
#
_symmetry.space_group_name_H-M   'P 1'
#
loop_
_entity.id
_entity.type
_entity.pdbx_description
1 polymer ?
#
loop_
_entity_poly.entity_id
_entity_poly.type
_entity_poly.pdbx_seq_one_letter_code
_entity_poly.pdbx_strand_id
1 'polypeptide(L)'
;MEKIRIPHYVATCLGVFVMGASACAHAQLGTTGAAAAGTQGDVVHQAQGGLVQYHETTDANGIVVREYVDSSGTVYAVSWRGPAMPDVQSLLGGYFETFRQGANASAGDAGLHTSRVASGDLVVENRMRLREFTGRAWLVSALPPGVTSTDIQ
;
A
#
# COMPACT_ATOMS: atom_id res chain seq x y z
N MET A 1 -23.50 59.28 41.61
CA MET A 1 -24.12 58.01 42.08
C MET A 1 -24.18 57.10 40.87
N GLU A 2 -23.21 56.21 40.72
CA GLU A 2 -23.41 54.77 41.00
C GLU A 2 -24.14 54.11 39.82
N LYS A 3 -23.64 53.12 39.06
CA LYS A 3 -22.82 51.96 39.40
C LYS A 3 -22.23 51.37 38.10
N ILE A 4 -20.91 51.19 38.07
CA ILE A 4 -20.22 50.37 37.06
C ILE A 4 -20.62 48.90 37.30
N ARG A 5 -21.05 48.19 36.26
CA ARG A 5 -21.12 46.72 36.27
C ARG A 5 -20.35 46.19 35.07
N ILE A 6 -19.19 45.62 35.36
CA ILE A 6 -18.41 44.74 34.49
C ILE A 6 -19.09 43.37 34.52
N PRO A 7 -19.30 42.71 33.36
CA PRO A 7 -19.22 41.27 33.38
C PRO A 7 -18.45 40.67 32.20
N HIS A 8 -17.47 39.84 32.58
CA HIS A 8 -17.07 38.58 31.95
C HIS A 8 -16.38 38.60 30.58
N TYR A 9 -15.04 38.56 30.64
CA TYR A 9 -14.17 37.97 29.63
C TYR A 9 -14.60 36.51 29.36
N VAL A 10 -15.20 36.26 28.20
CA VAL A 10 -15.28 34.91 27.63
C VAL A 10 -14.12 34.79 26.65
N ALA A 11 -12.99 34.30 27.16
CA ALA A 11 -11.86 33.89 26.33
C ALA A 11 -12.23 32.58 25.62
N THR A 12 -12.78 32.69 24.42
CA THR A 12 -13.02 31.52 23.56
C THR A 12 -11.68 31.09 22.95
N CYS A 13 -10.99 30.17 23.60
CA CYS A 13 -9.88 29.45 22.98
C CYS A 13 -10.43 28.59 21.85
N LEU A 14 -10.39 29.10 20.62
CA LEU A 14 -10.65 28.32 19.42
C LEU A 14 -9.46 27.38 19.20
N GLY A 15 -9.49 26.21 19.85
CA GLY A 15 -8.56 25.12 19.57
C GLY A 15 -8.85 24.60 18.16
N VAL A 16 -8.09 25.06 17.17
CA VAL A 16 -8.07 24.44 15.85
C VAL A 16 -7.43 23.06 16.01
N PHE A 17 -8.26 22.04 16.13
CA PHE A 17 -7.84 20.65 16.13
C PHE A 17 -7.56 20.27 14.67
N VAL A 18 -6.33 20.46 14.22
CA VAL A 18 -5.87 19.92 12.94
C VAL A 18 -5.79 18.41 13.09
N MET A 19 -6.85 17.69 12.71
CA MET A 19 -6.75 16.26 12.40
C MET A 19 -5.93 16.15 11.12
N GLY A 20 -4.62 15.94 11.28
CA GLY A 20 -3.76 15.52 10.18
C GLY A 20 -4.22 14.14 9.72
N ALA A 21 -4.86 14.06 8.56
CA ALA A 21 -5.05 12.81 7.87
C ALA A 21 -3.66 12.33 7.42
N SER A 22 -3.06 11.39 8.15
CA SER A 22 -1.90 10.64 7.66
C SER A 22 -2.39 9.78 6.49
N ALA A 23 -2.26 10.31 5.28
CA ALA A 23 -2.34 9.49 4.08
C ALA A 23 -1.15 8.53 4.12
N CYS A 24 -1.41 7.23 4.16
CA CYS A 24 -0.36 6.23 3.96
C CYS A 24 0.19 6.43 2.54
N ALA A 25 1.36 7.06 2.44
CA ALA A 25 2.08 7.18 1.19
C ALA A 25 2.79 5.84 0.94
N HIS A 26 2.24 5.06 0.02
CA HIS A 26 2.85 3.81 -0.43
C HIS A 26 3.88 4.12 -1.52
N ALA A 27 5.03 3.45 -1.46
CA ALA A 27 5.98 3.40 -2.54
C ALA A 27 5.40 2.63 -3.74
N GLN A 28 5.76 3.07 -4.94
CA GLN A 28 5.25 2.48 -6.17
C GLN A 28 6.19 1.38 -6.65
N LEU A 29 5.62 0.36 -7.29
CA LEU A 29 6.38 -0.71 -7.92
C LEU A 29 7.42 -0.14 -8.92
N GLY A 30 8.67 -0.58 -8.79
CA GLY A 30 9.80 -0.13 -9.61
C GLY A 30 10.40 1.23 -9.21
N THR A 31 9.91 1.87 -8.14
CA THR A 31 10.50 3.10 -7.61
C THR A 31 11.34 2.81 -6.36
N THR A 32 12.34 3.64 -6.11
CA THR A 32 13.06 3.60 -4.83
C THR A 32 12.06 3.93 -3.73
N GLY A 33 11.88 3.00 -2.80
CA GLY A 33 11.00 3.20 -1.65
C GLY A 33 11.37 4.52 -0.98
N ALA A 34 10.38 5.38 -0.75
CA ALA A 34 10.60 6.51 0.13
C ALA A 34 11.06 5.92 1.46
N ALA A 35 12.31 6.19 1.85
CA ALA A 35 12.73 5.96 3.23
C ALA A 35 11.65 6.57 4.10
N ALA A 36 10.92 5.70 4.80
CA ALA A 36 9.68 5.95 5.50
C ALA A 36 9.56 7.42 5.92
N ALA A 37 8.71 8.19 5.22
CA ALA A 37 8.17 9.40 5.82
C ALA A 37 7.23 8.90 6.92
N GLY A 38 7.83 8.64 8.09
CA GLY A 38 7.28 7.84 9.20
C GLY A 38 5.81 8.10 9.43
N THR A 39 4.99 7.21 8.89
CA THR A 39 3.59 7.09 9.28
C THR A 39 3.56 6.10 10.43
N GLN A 40 2.79 6.40 11.46
CA GLN A 40 2.66 5.58 12.66
C GLN A 40 2.11 4.20 12.27
N GLY A 41 2.99 3.19 12.13
CA GLY A 41 2.63 1.84 11.71
C GLY A 41 3.55 1.17 10.68
N ASP A 42 4.54 1.88 10.13
CA ASP A 42 5.53 1.26 9.22
C ASP A 42 6.56 0.41 9.99
N VAL A 43 6.70 -0.87 9.59
CA VAL A 43 7.63 -1.83 10.20
C VAL A 43 8.45 -2.51 9.12
N VAL A 44 9.78 -2.51 9.30
CA VAL A 44 10.70 -3.27 8.43
C VAL A 44 10.78 -4.72 8.91
N HIS A 45 10.49 -5.65 8.00
CA HIS A 45 10.55 -7.09 8.26
C HIS A 45 11.64 -7.75 7.42
N GLN A 46 12.25 -8.78 8.00
CA GLN A 46 13.15 -9.71 7.33
C GLN A 46 12.53 -11.10 7.37
N ALA A 47 12.48 -11.78 6.23
CA ALA A 47 11.95 -13.13 6.14
C ALA A 47 12.91 -14.03 5.34
N GLN A 48 12.66 -15.35 5.38
CA GLN A 48 13.50 -16.35 4.71
C GLN A 48 15.00 -16.24 5.03
N GLY A 49 15.34 -16.01 6.31
CA GLY A 49 16.74 -15.85 6.74
C GLY A 49 17.39 -14.54 6.30
N GLY A 50 16.62 -13.51 5.96
CA GLY A 50 17.09 -12.20 5.51
C GLY A 50 17.17 -12.05 3.99
N LEU A 51 16.74 -13.07 3.23
CA LEU A 51 16.65 -13.00 1.77
C LEU A 51 15.60 -12.00 1.29
N VAL A 52 14.57 -11.77 2.10
CA VAL A 52 13.44 -10.92 1.75
C VAL A 52 13.30 -9.81 2.79
N GLN A 53 13.30 -8.57 2.30
CA GLN A 53 13.05 -7.37 3.11
C GLN A 53 11.76 -6.71 2.64
N TYR A 54 10.89 -6.31 3.56
CA TYR A 54 9.72 -5.51 3.20
C TYR A 54 9.33 -4.52 4.29
N HIS A 55 8.66 -3.46 3.86
CA HIS A 55 7.98 -2.51 4.72
C HIS A 55 6.50 -2.90 4.79
N GLU A 56 5.91 -2.94 5.98
CA GLU A 56 4.50 -3.25 6.17
C GLU A 56 3.77 -2.04 6.75
N THR A 57 2.67 -1.64 6.11
CA THR A 57 1.76 -0.60 6.58
C THR A 57 0.35 -1.17 6.72
N THR A 58 -0.43 -0.60 7.62
CA THR A 58 -1.86 -0.90 7.75
C THR A 58 -2.64 0.41 7.77
N ASP A 59 -3.62 0.53 6.86
CA ASP A 59 -4.46 1.72 6.78
C ASP A 59 -5.61 1.72 7.81
N ALA A 60 -6.35 2.83 7.88
CA ALA A 60 -7.49 2.97 8.79
C ALA A 60 -8.65 1.98 8.50
N ASN A 61 -8.68 1.37 7.32
CA ASN A 61 -9.67 0.37 6.92
C ASN A 61 -9.19 -1.07 7.20
N GLY A 62 -8.00 -1.25 7.78
CA GLY A 62 -7.42 -2.56 8.05
C GLY A 62 -6.85 -3.25 6.81
N ILE A 63 -6.53 -2.49 5.76
CA ILE A 63 -5.80 -2.99 4.60
C ILE A 63 -4.32 -3.00 4.96
N VAL A 64 -3.72 -4.18 4.97
CA VAL A 64 -2.29 -4.37 5.17
C VAL A 64 -1.63 -4.37 3.79
N VAL A 65 -0.60 -3.55 3.61
CA VAL A 65 0.22 -3.51 2.39
C VAL A 65 1.66 -3.82 2.78
N ARG A 66 2.32 -4.66 1.98
CA ARG A 66 3.76 -4.94 2.07
C ARG A 66 4.46 -4.47 0.81
N GLU A 67 5.58 -3.78 0.99
CA GLU A 67 6.43 -3.27 -0.07
C GLU A 67 7.79 -3.94 0.03
N TYR A 68 8.09 -4.84 -0.89
CA TYR A 68 9.30 -5.64 -0.87
C TYR A 68 10.42 -4.90 -1.58
N VAL A 69 11.53 -4.70 -0.87
CA VAL A 69 12.64 -3.85 -1.32
C VAL A 69 13.89 -4.69 -1.56
N ASP A 70 14.60 -4.36 -2.63
CA ASP A 70 15.92 -4.94 -2.90
C ASP A 70 17.03 -4.21 -2.10
N SER A 71 18.28 -4.63 -2.28
CA SER A 71 19.44 -4.01 -1.60
C SER A 71 19.71 -2.56 -2.01
N SER A 72 19.14 -2.08 -3.11
CA SER A 72 19.18 -0.68 -3.54
C SER A 72 18.03 0.15 -2.96
N GLY A 73 17.09 -0.49 -2.26
CA GLY A 73 15.88 0.14 -1.75
C GLY A 73 14.77 0.27 -2.79
N THR A 74 14.88 -0.42 -3.94
CA THR A 74 13.85 -0.39 -5.00
C THR A 74 12.75 -1.40 -4.69
N VAL A 75 11.49 -0.96 -4.79
CA VAL A 75 10.33 -1.83 -4.58
C VAL A 75 10.17 -2.75 -5.79
N TYR A 76 10.52 -4.02 -5.65
CA TYR A 76 10.41 -5.02 -6.74
C TYR A 76 9.08 -5.79 -6.69
N ALA A 77 8.40 -5.78 -5.56
CA ALA A 77 7.09 -6.38 -5.37
C ALA A 77 6.26 -5.64 -4.32
N VAL A 78 4.94 -5.77 -4.43
CA VAL A 78 3.98 -5.33 -3.43
C VAL A 78 2.97 -6.44 -3.16
N SER A 79 2.49 -6.56 -1.94
CA SER A 79 1.35 -7.42 -1.61
C SER A 79 0.38 -6.74 -0.69
N TRP A 80 -0.87 -7.19 -0.70
CA TRP A 80 -1.91 -6.60 0.11
C TRP A 80 -2.92 -7.62 0.58
N ARG A 81 -3.51 -7.35 1.73
CA ARG A 81 -4.66 -8.10 2.24
C ARG A 81 -5.56 -7.22 3.10
N GLY A 82 -6.85 -7.49 3.12
CA GLY A 82 -7.79 -6.77 3.98
C GLY A 82 -9.24 -6.91 3.57
N PRO A 83 -10.14 -6.19 4.25
CA PRO A 83 -11.58 -6.24 3.97
C PRO A 83 -11.98 -5.51 2.67
N ALA A 84 -11.06 -4.77 2.07
CA ALA A 84 -11.25 -4.01 0.83
C ALA A 84 -9.98 -4.04 -0.04
N MET A 85 -10.12 -3.60 -1.29
CA MET A 85 -9.00 -3.46 -2.23
C MET A 85 -8.24 -2.15 -1.93
N PRO A 86 -6.89 -2.16 -1.92
CA PRO A 86 -6.12 -0.92 -1.83
C PRO A 86 -6.26 -0.09 -3.10
N ASP A 87 -5.71 1.13 -3.09
CA ASP A 87 -5.46 1.89 -4.31
C ASP A 87 -4.35 1.23 -5.15
N VAL A 88 -4.74 0.24 -5.97
CA VAL A 88 -3.85 -0.51 -6.84
C VAL A 88 -3.17 0.40 -7.87
N GLN A 89 -3.80 1.51 -8.27
CA GLN A 89 -3.17 2.45 -9.19
C GLN A 89 -1.96 3.11 -8.54
N SER A 90 -2.10 3.54 -7.28
CA SER A 90 -0.98 4.10 -6.51
C SER A 90 0.14 3.07 -6.31
N LEU A 91 -0.20 1.82 -5.95
CA LEU A 91 0.79 0.75 -5.74
C LEU A 91 1.56 0.37 -7.01
N LEU A 92 0.89 0.28 -8.15
CA LEU A 92 1.53 -0.13 -9.41
C LEU A 92 2.23 1.04 -10.13
N GLY A 93 1.86 2.28 -9.85
CA GLY A 93 2.42 3.46 -10.49
C GLY A 93 2.44 3.35 -12.01
N GLY A 94 3.64 3.48 -12.60
CA GLY A 94 3.83 3.40 -14.05
C GLY A 94 3.39 2.09 -14.70
N TYR A 95 3.24 1.01 -13.93
CA TYR A 95 2.80 -0.30 -14.43
C TYR A 95 1.27 -0.46 -14.48
N PHE A 96 0.50 0.51 -13.97
CA PHE A 96 -0.95 0.40 -13.88
C PHE A 96 -1.64 0.28 -15.24
N GLU A 97 -1.19 1.00 -16.27
CA GLU A 97 -1.75 0.88 -17.61
C GLU A 97 -1.51 -0.50 -18.23
N THR A 98 -0.32 -1.08 -18.02
CA THR A 98 0.00 -2.46 -18.44
C THR A 98 -0.92 -3.47 -17.76
N PHE A 99 -1.18 -3.30 -16.47
CA PHE A 99 -2.16 -4.10 -15.74
C PHE A 99 -3.56 -3.97 -16.32
N ARG A 100 -4.05 -2.75 -16.57
CA ARG A 100 -5.39 -2.51 -17.16
C ARG A 100 -5.55 -3.18 -18.52
N GLN A 101 -4.55 -3.05 -19.40
CA GLN A 101 -4.58 -3.69 -20.72
C GLN A 101 -4.63 -5.21 -20.61
N GLY A 102 -3.80 -5.80 -19.75
CA GLY A 102 -3.82 -7.24 -19.49
C GLY A 102 -5.13 -7.72 -18.88
N ALA A 103 -5.69 -6.98 -17.92
CA ALA A 103 -6.97 -7.31 -17.29
C ALA A 103 -8.13 -7.29 -18.31
N ASN A 104 -8.16 -6.31 -19.22
CA ASN A 104 -9.15 -6.25 -20.28
C ASN A 104 -9.03 -7.42 -21.26
N ALA A 105 -7.81 -7.83 -21.59
CA ALA A 105 -7.56 -8.98 -22.47
C ALA A 105 -8.00 -10.32 -21.84
N SER A 106 -7.93 -10.43 -20.51
CA SER A 106 -8.26 -11.65 -19.75
C SER A 106 -9.67 -11.65 -19.15
N ALA A 107 -10.49 -10.62 -19.40
CA ALA A 107 -11.79 -10.44 -18.75
C ALA A 107 -12.80 -11.59 -18.98
N GLY A 108 -12.63 -12.36 -20.06
CA GLY A 108 -13.45 -13.55 -20.35
C GLY A 108 -13.00 -14.86 -19.69
N ASP A 109 -11.77 -14.90 -19.17
CA ASP A 109 -11.11 -16.12 -18.66
C ASP A 109 -10.94 -16.09 -17.12
N ALA A 110 -11.15 -14.92 -16.50
CA ALA A 110 -11.02 -14.73 -15.06
C ALA A 110 -12.27 -15.23 -14.32
N GLY A 111 -12.10 -16.19 -13.41
CA GLY A 111 -13.16 -16.59 -12.48
C GLY A 111 -13.55 -15.45 -11.55
N LEU A 112 -14.80 -15.47 -11.05
CA LEU A 112 -15.41 -14.39 -10.24
C LEU A 112 -14.64 -13.99 -8.96
N HIS A 113 -13.66 -14.81 -8.55
CA HIS A 113 -12.97 -14.68 -7.26
C HIS A 113 -11.44 -14.70 -7.38
N THR A 114 -10.89 -14.89 -8.58
CA THR A 114 -9.44 -14.96 -8.80
C THR A 114 -9.09 -14.39 -10.16
N SER A 115 -8.15 -13.46 -10.22
CA SER A 115 -7.62 -12.92 -11.47
C SER A 115 -6.10 -12.94 -11.45
N ARG A 116 -5.49 -13.36 -12.56
CA ARG A 116 -4.06 -13.24 -12.77
C ARG A 116 -3.81 -12.52 -14.09
N VAL A 117 -3.04 -11.46 -14.03
CA VAL A 117 -2.56 -10.72 -15.20
C VAL A 117 -1.05 -10.90 -15.26
N ALA A 118 -0.55 -11.44 -16.37
CA ALA A 118 0.87 -11.48 -16.66
C ALA A 118 1.08 -10.81 -18.02
N SER A 119 1.74 -9.65 -18.02
CA SER A 119 1.93 -8.85 -19.23
C SER A 119 3.29 -8.18 -19.19
N GLY A 120 4.15 -8.58 -20.13
CA GLY A 120 5.56 -8.19 -20.13
C GLY A 120 6.26 -8.63 -18.84
N ASP A 121 6.86 -7.67 -18.14
CA ASP A 121 7.57 -7.90 -16.89
C ASP A 121 6.66 -7.92 -15.65
N LEU A 122 5.43 -7.42 -15.79
CA LEU A 122 4.49 -7.28 -14.68
C LEU A 122 3.65 -8.56 -14.51
N VAL A 123 3.61 -9.06 -13.28
CA VAL A 123 2.61 -10.04 -12.86
C VAL A 123 1.78 -9.46 -11.73
N VAL A 124 0.47 -9.58 -11.82
CA VAL A 124 -0.50 -9.20 -10.77
C VAL A 124 -1.44 -10.38 -10.52
N GLU A 125 -1.60 -10.76 -9.27
CA GLU A 125 -2.50 -11.82 -8.82
C GLU A 125 -3.43 -11.26 -7.76
N ASN A 126 -4.74 -11.44 -7.96
CA ASN A 126 -5.76 -11.05 -7.00
C ASN A 126 -6.68 -12.23 -6.70
N ARG A 127 -7.12 -12.32 -5.46
CA ARG A 127 -8.10 -13.29 -4.99
C ARG A 127 -9.02 -12.67 -3.95
N MET A 128 -10.25 -13.15 -3.89
CA MET A 128 -11.18 -12.85 -2.81
C MET A 128 -11.72 -14.15 -2.22
N ARG A 129 -11.56 -14.32 -0.91
CA ARG A 129 -12.17 -15.43 -0.16
C ARG A 129 -12.78 -14.87 1.12
N LEU A 130 -13.99 -15.30 1.46
CA LEU A 130 -14.66 -14.94 2.72
C LEU A 130 -14.67 -13.41 3.02
N ARG A 131 -14.83 -12.57 1.99
CA ARG A 131 -14.79 -11.09 2.08
C ARG A 131 -13.42 -10.51 2.47
N GLU A 132 -12.36 -11.30 2.36
CA GLU A 132 -10.98 -10.83 2.42
C GLU A 132 -10.40 -10.78 1.01
N PHE A 133 -9.96 -9.59 0.60
CA PHE A 133 -9.19 -9.38 -0.60
C PHE A 133 -7.74 -9.71 -0.28
N THR A 134 -7.07 -10.44 -1.16
CA THR A 134 -5.63 -10.60 -1.14
C THR A 134 -5.09 -10.43 -2.54
N GLY A 135 -3.97 -9.74 -2.67
CA GLY A 135 -3.30 -9.65 -3.95
C GLY A 135 -1.81 -9.40 -3.81
N ARG A 136 -1.12 -9.54 -4.93
CA ARG A 136 0.30 -9.30 -5.03
C ARG A 136 0.67 -8.91 -6.45
N ALA A 137 1.68 -8.08 -6.59
CA ALA A 137 2.25 -7.68 -7.85
C ALA A 137 3.77 -7.66 -7.77
N TRP A 138 4.43 -8.05 -8.85
CA TRP A 138 5.89 -8.03 -8.92
C TRP A 138 6.38 -7.89 -10.35
N LEU A 139 7.64 -7.48 -10.45
CA LEU A 139 8.41 -7.44 -11.69
C LEU A 139 9.27 -8.69 -11.78
N VAL A 140 9.11 -9.48 -12.83
CA VAL A 140 9.82 -10.76 -13.01
C VAL A 140 11.34 -10.52 -13.09
N SER A 141 11.75 -9.48 -13.80
CA SER A 141 13.14 -9.11 -14.03
C SER A 141 13.83 -8.47 -12.81
N ALA A 142 13.04 -7.95 -11.85
CA ALA A 142 13.56 -7.26 -10.67
C ALA A 142 13.63 -8.15 -9.43
N LEU A 143 13.28 -9.43 -9.52
CA LEU A 143 13.43 -10.37 -8.40
C LEU A 143 14.90 -10.48 -7.99
N PRO A 144 15.26 -10.24 -6.71
CA PRO A 144 16.63 -10.39 -6.24
C PRO A 144 17.13 -11.84 -6.39
N PRO A 145 18.46 -12.06 -6.50
CA PRO A 145 19.03 -13.40 -6.54
C PRO A 145 18.57 -14.26 -5.36
N GLY A 146 18.00 -15.43 -5.66
CA GLY A 146 17.49 -16.37 -4.65
C GLY A 146 16.08 -16.08 -4.15
N VAL A 147 15.47 -14.95 -4.52
CA VAL A 147 14.07 -14.63 -4.24
C VAL A 147 13.20 -15.13 -5.39
N THR A 148 12.08 -15.76 -5.05
CA THR A 148 11.09 -16.26 -6.00
C THR A 148 9.72 -15.64 -5.74
N SER A 149 8.78 -15.78 -6.68
CA SER A 149 7.42 -15.26 -6.48
C SER A 149 6.66 -15.94 -5.33
N THR A 150 7.10 -17.12 -4.87
CA THR A 150 6.52 -17.78 -3.68
C THR A 150 6.91 -17.08 -2.38
N ASP A 151 7.92 -16.23 -2.41
CA ASP A 151 8.36 -15.46 -1.24
C ASP A 151 7.53 -14.18 -1.01
N ILE A 152 6.70 -13.81 -1.98
CA ILE A 152 5.80 -12.64 -1.96
C ILE A 152 4.42 -13.10 -1.47
N GLN A 153 4.03 -12.69 -0.26
CA GLN A 153 2.86 -13.23 0.46
C GLN A 153 1.62 -12.36 0.38
#